data_AF-A0A822JCP7-F1
#
_entry.id   AF-A0A822JCP7-F1
#
_cell.length_a   1.000
_cell.length_b   1.000
_cell.length_c   1.000
_cell.angle_alpha   90.00
_cell.angle_beta   90.00
_cell.angle_gamma   90.00
#
_symmetry.space_group_name_H-M   'P 1'
#
loop_
_entity.id
_entity.type
_entity.pdbx_description
1 polymer ?
#
loop_
_entity_poly.entity_id
_entity_poly.type
_entity_poly.pdbx_seq_one_letter_code
_entity_poly.pdbx_strand_id
1 'polypeptide(L)' 'MKIQWKCSLCGYQFEGKATPPETCPGCKETCSFIDATCYIPECEGPEGRDRRL' A
#
# COMPACT_ATOMS: atom_id res chain seq x y z
N MET A 1 8.75 -4.93 -12.76
CA MET A 1 8.05 -4.05 -11.79
C MET A 1 6.96 -4.84 -11.08
N LYS A 2 6.95 -4.84 -9.75
CA LYS A 2 5.81 -5.27 -8.93
C LYS A 2 5.17 -4.00 -8.35
N ILE A 3 3.85 -3.92 -8.35
CA ILE A 3 3.08 -2.78 -7.81
C ILE A 3 2.41 -3.24 -6.52
N GLN A 4 2.48 -2.42 -5.48
CA GLN A 4 1.68 -2.66 -4.28
C GLN A 4 0.27 -2.13 -4.46
N TRP A 5 -0.70 -3.02 -4.32
CA TRP A 5 -2.12 -2.67 -4.34
C TRP A 5 -2.65 -2.69 -2.93
N LYS A 6 -3.37 -1.62 -2.56
CA LYS A 6 -4.12 -1.55 -1.31
C LYS A 6 -5.61 -1.45 -1.62
N CYS A 7 -6.38 -2.35 -1.04
CA CYS A 7 -7.83 -2.31 -1.10
C CYS A 7 -8.35 -1.10 -0.32
N SER A 8 -9.17 -0.27 -0.96
CA SER A 8 -9.78 0.90 -0.30
C SER A 8 -10.93 0.54 0.65
N LEU A 9 -11.45 -0.69 0.57
CA LEU A 9 -12.60 -1.16 1.35
C LEU A 9 -12.17 -1.83 2.68
N CYS A 10 -11.32 -2.85 2.60
CA CYS A 10 -10.89 -3.60 3.79
C CYS A 10 -9.44 -3.30 4.22
N GLY A 11 -8.68 -2.52 3.42
CA GLY A 11 -7.28 -2.23 3.71
C GLY A 11 -6.30 -3.36 3.38
N TYR A 12 -6.75 -4.45 2.73
CA TYR A 12 -5.91 -5.56 2.29
C TYR A 12 -4.83 -5.10 1.30
N GLN A 13 -3.58 -5.50 1.53
CA GLN A 13 -2.43 -5.10 0.70
C GLN A 13 -1.77 -6.33 0.08
N PHE A 14 -1.43 -6.25 -1.20
CA PHE A 14 -0.70 -7.31 -1.89
C PHE A 14 0.15 -6.76 -3.03
N GLU A 15 1.25 -7.45 -3.35
CA GLU A 15 2.08 -7.15 -4.50
C GLU A 15 1.55 -7.87 -5.75
N GLY A 16 1.26 -7.10 -6.80
CA GLY A 16 0.69 -7.60 -8.04
C GLY A 16 1.32 -6.99 -9.28
N LYS A 17 0.74 -7.35 -10.43
CA LYS A 17 1.06 -6.72 -11.73
C LYS A 17 0.43 -5.32 -11.79
N ALA A 18 0.67 -4.58 -12.87
CA ALA A 18 0.10 -3.24 -13.08
C ALA A 18 -1.44 -3.19 -13.16
N THR A 19 -2.12 -4.34 -13.22
CA THR A 19 -3.58 -4.42 -13.27
C THR A 19 -4.05 -5.21 -12.05
N PRO A 20 -4.77 -4.58 -11.10
CA PRO A 20 -5.39 -5.28 -9.99
C PRO A 20 -6.68 -5.98 -10.45
N PRO A 21 -7.11 -7.05 -9.77
CA PRO A 21 -8.42 -7.67 -10.02
C PRO A 21 -9.55 -6.71 -9.59
N GLU A 22 -10.75 -6.90 -10.14
CA GLU A 22 -11.95 -6.15 -9.71
C GLU A 22 -12.42 -6.60 -8.32
N THR A 23 -12.19 -7.88 -8.00
CA THR A 23 -12.60 -8.52 -6.74
C THR A 23 -11.43 -8.66 -5.79
N CYS A 24 -11.60 -8.24 -4.54
CA CYS A 24 -10.57 -8.41 -3.52
C CYS A 24 -10.49 -9.84 -2.99
N PRO A 25 -9.29 -10.44 -2.86
CA PRO A 25 -9.16 -11.74 -2.21
C PRO A 25 -9.43 -11.67 -0.68
N GLY A 26 -9.32 -10.50 -0.06
CA GLY A 26 -9.59 -10.30 1.36
C GLY A 26 -11.08 -10.27 1.69
N CYS A 27 -11.80 -9.28 1.15
CA CYS A 27 -13.24 -9.11 1.40
C CYS A 27 -14.15 -9.83 0.38
N LYS A 28 -13.61 -10.31 -0.75
CA LYS A 28 -14.36 -10.99 -1.84
C LYS A 28 -15.46 -10.13 -2.47
N GLU A 29 -15.31 -8.81 -2.38
CA GLU A 29 -16.21 -7.83 -2.95
C GLU A 29 -15.52 -6.99 -4.04
N THR A 30 -16.32 -6.35 -4.88
CA THR A 30 -15.84 -5.42 -5.91
C THR A 30 -15.34 -4.15 -5.25
N CYS A 31 -14.04 -3.85 -5.39
CA CYS A 31 -13.43 -2.72 -4.71
C CYS A 31 -12.38 -2.00 -5.58
N SER A 32 -12.19 -0.71 -5.32
CA SER A 32 -11.11 0.04 -5.95
C SER A 32 -9.78 -0.22 -5.24
N PHE A 33 -8.80 -0.69 -6.00
CA PHE A 33 -7.42 -0.81 -5.56
C PHE A 33 -6.67 0.48 -5.83
N ILE A 34 -6.10 1.05 -4.78
CA ILE A 34 -5.19 2.19 -4.88
C ILE A 34 -3.76 1.68 -4.96
N ASP A 35 -2.98 2.33 -5.83
CA ASP A 35 -1.55 2.10 -5.93
C ASP A 35 -0.86 2.61 -4.66
N ALA A 36 -0.38 1.67 -3.84
CA ALA A 36 0.42 1.95 -2.66
C ALA A 36 1.93 2.00 -2.99
N THR A 37 2.33 1.81 -4.25
CA THR A 37 3.73 1.96 -4.65
C THR A 37 4.21 3.42 -4.63
N CYS A 38 3.29 4.39 -4.57
CA CYS A 38 3.57 5.82 -4.68
C CYS A 38 3.31 6.60 -3.38
N TYR A 39 3.74 6.09 -2.21
CA TYR A 39 3.87 6.97 -1.03
C TYR A 39 5.06 6.58 -0.16
N ILE A 40 6.17 7.27 -0.47
CA ILE A 40 7.36 7.60 0.32
C ILE A 40 8.44 6.52 0.53
N PRO A 41 9.51 6.52 -0.28
CA PRO A 41 10.82 5.97 0.07
C PRO A 41 11.60 6.78 1.15
N GLU A 42 10.95 7.69 1.89
CA GLU A 42 11.55 8.58 2.90
C GLU A 42 10.89 8.53 4.30
N CYS A 43 10.11 7.49 4.62
CA CYS A 43 9.78 7.22 6.04
C CYS A 43 10.98 6.67 6.85
N GLU A 44 12.20 6.77 6.32
CA GLU A 44 13.46 6.65 7.04
C GLU A 44 14.46 7.72 6.58
N GLY A 45 14.04 8.99 6.56
CA GLY A 45 15.02 10.05 6.76
C GLY A 45 15.75 9.81 8.10
N PRO A 46 17.09 9.76 8.16
CA PRO A 46 17.84 9.46 9.39
C PRO A 46 17.81 10.58 10.45
N GLU A 47 16.87 11.53 10.38
CA GLU A 47 16.82 12.68 11.27
C GLU A 47 15.54 12.70 12.10
N GLY A 48 15.60 11.94 13.18
CA GLY A 48 14.66 12.03 14.29
C GLY A 48 15.37 11.68 15.60
N ARG A 49 16.56 12.23 15.83
CA ARG A 49 17.22 12.23 17.15
C ARG A 49 16.27 12.93 18.12
N ASP A 50 15.40 12.17 18.78
CA ASP A 50 14.77 12.60 20.01
C ASP A 50 15.91 12.77 21.02
N ARG A 51 16.42 14.01 21.10
CA ARG A 51 17.31 14.45 22.17
C ARG A 51 16.44 14.49 23.42
N ARG A 52 16.18 13.32 23.98
CA ARG A 52 15.66 13.18 25.34
C ARG A 52 16.71 13.85 26.23
N LEU A 53 16.27 14.97 26.80
CA LEU A 53 16.81 15.71 27.95
C LEU A 53 17.81 14.93 28.80
#